data_AF-A0A820NZT0-F1
#
_entry.id   AF-A0A820NZT0-F1
#
_cell.length_a   1.000
_cell.length_b   1.000
_cell.length_c   1.000
_cell.angle_alpha   90.00
_cell.angle_beta   90.00
_cell.angle_gamma   90.00
#
_symmetry.space_group_name_H-M   'P 1'
#
loop_
_entity.id
_entity.type
_entity.pdbx_description
1 polymer ?
#
loop_
_entity_poly.entity_id
_entity_poly.type
_entity_poly.pdbx_seq_one_letter_code
_entity_poly.pdbx_strand_id
1 'polypeptide(L)'
;MDRYVTGCSCSTSSNFVIADNTSARGYYSWASSYTIADNFFQSAVGASSENDMYFATGKFLFLDNSVVSQNPNLNGACCYKANFKSYYSTTIADLLNYCSIHWTFYAEGYDQNPNSTQCYPNYYDAADNPFTYFPSLINSSERYSQNFRDYTNLYSDIRAGKLLAVSYVKGLGIHSEHPNYSTLTAGEIISQDVINAITASNTYRKNTVIFLLPDESGGFYDHVSPPP
;
A
#
# COMPACT_ATOMS: atom_id res chain seq x y z
N MET A 1 -19.15 18.97 -4.40
CA MET A 1 -19.20 17.49 -4.47
C MET A 1 -20.34 17.01 -5.38
N ASP A 2 -20.50 17.55 -6.60
CA ASP A 2 -21.64 17.27 -7.49
C ASP A 2 -21.22 16.88 -8.92
N ARG A 3 -19.92 16.74 -9.17
CA ARG A 3 -19.33 16.51 -10.50
C ARG A 3 -18.74 15.11 -10.70
N TYR A 4 -19.03 14.16 -9.81
CA TYR A 4 -18.53 12.78 -9.93
C TYR A 4 -19.19 12.01 -11.09
N VAL A 5 -20.47 12.27 -11.38
CA VAL A 5 -21.19 11.61 -12.49
C VAL A 5 -21.16 12.43 -13.78
N THR A 6 -21.26 13.76 -13.69
CA THR A 6 -21.24 14.68 -14.84
C THR A 6 -20.24 15.80 -14.58
N GLY A 7 -19.04 15.68 -15.16
CA GLY A 7 -17.91 16.56 -14.82
C GLY A 7 -16.73 16.44 -15.79
N CYS A 8 -15.52 16.42 -15.24
CA CYS A 8 -14.27 16.32 -16.00
C CYS A 8 -14.09 14.94 -16.65
N SER A 9 -12.96 14.72 -17.33
CA SER A 9 -12.68 13.55 -18.17
C SER A 9 -12.79 12.18 -17.49
N CYS A 10 -12.85 12.12 -16.15
CA CYS A 10 -12.97 10.88 -15.37
C CYS A 10 -14.34 10.68 -14.73
N SER A 11 -15.27 11.64 -14.89
CA SER A 11 -16.61 11.56 -14.31
C SER A 11 -17.51 10.59 -15.07
N THR A 12 -18.05 9.60 -14.37
CA THR A 12 -18.95 8.58 -14.90
C THR A 12 -19.98 8.16 -13.85
N SER A 13 -21.11 7.58 -14.28
CA SER A 13 -22.11 7.01 -13.36
C SER A 13 -21.50 5.97 -12.43
N SER A 14 -20.42 5.29 -12.84
CA SER A 14 -19.72 4.31 -12.01
C SER A 14 -18.97 4.94 -10.83
N ASN A 15 -18.74 6.26 -10.80
CA ASN A 15 -18.13 6.90 -9.63
C ASN A 15 -19.11 7.03 -8.46
N PHE A 16 -20.42 6.85 -8.67
CA PHE A 16 -21.41 6.85 -7.59
C PHE A 16 -21.83 5.42 -7.27
N VAL A 17 -21.14 4.80 -6.32
CA VAL A 17 -21.41 3.45 -5.83
C VAL A 17 -21.25 3.40 -4.32
N ILE A 18 -22.10 2.62 -3.65
CA ILE A 18 -22.00 2.33 -2.22
C ILE A 18 -22.05 0.82 -2.07
N ALA A 19 -21.01 0.25 -1.47
CA ALA A 19 -21.00 -1.17 -1.13
C ALA A 19 -21.82 -1.42 0.14
N ASP A 20 -22.81 -2.31 0.03
CA ASP A 20 -23.62 -2.74 1.17
C ASP A 20 -22.89 -3.80 2.01
N ASN A 21 -23.50 -4.21 3.12
CA ASN A 21 -22.96 -5.24 4.01
C ASN A 21 -22.86 -6.64 3.36
N THR A 22 -23.46 -6.84 2.19
CA THR A 22 -23.36 -8.09 1.43
C THR A 22 -22.11 -8.08 0.56
N SER A 23 -21.83 -6.93 -0.06
CA SER A 23 -20.72 -6.72 -0.98
C SER A 23 -19.38 -6.46 -0.27
N ALA A 24 -19.42 -5.78 0.88
CA ALA A 24 -18.25 -5.43 1.69
C ALA A 24 -18.33 -6.07 3.10
N ARG A 25 -18.70 -7.35 3.15
CA ARG A 25 -19.01 -8.05 4.41
C ARG A 25 -17.85 -8.02 5.39
N GLY A 26 -16.62 -8.20 4.92
CA GLY A 26 -15.42 -8.18 5.76
C GLY A 26 -15.28 -6.84 6.47
N TYR A 27 -15.39 -5.75 5.71
CA TYR A 27 -15.31 -4.39 6.25
C TYR A 27 -16.39 -4.07 7.28
N TYR A 28 -17.67 -4.40 6.99
CA TYR A 28 -18.75 -4.18 7.96
C TYR A 28 -18.56 -5.01 9.24
N SER A 29 -18.06 -6.24 9.11
CA SER A 29 -17.73 -7.10 10.25
C SER A 29 -16.64 -6.47 11.13
N TRP A 30 -15.54 -6.03 10.53
CA TRP A 30 -14.45 -5.40 11.28
C TRP A 30 -14.88 -4.07 11.90
N ALA A 31 -15.60 -3.22 11.18
CA ALA A 31 -16.12 -1.95 11.71
C ALA A 31 -17.06 -2.16 12.90
N SER A 32 -17.82 -3.25 12.94
CA SER A 32 -18.70 -3.58 14.08
C SER A 32 -17.95 -4.12 15.30
N SER A 33 -16.73 -4.62 15.11
CA SER A 33 -15.93 -5.29 16.14
C SER A 33 -14.71 -4.47 16.61
N TYR A 34 -14.29 -3.49 15.82
CA TYR A 34 -13.09 -2.69 16.02
C TYR A 34 -13.38 -1.20 15.80
N THR A 35 -12.33 -0.38 15.80
CA THR A 35 -12.46 1.07 15.62
C THR A 35 -12.43 1.43 14.13
N ILE A 36 -13.33 2.32 13.72
CA ILE A 36 -13.32 2.97 12.41
C ILE A 36 -13.05 4.47 12.60
N ALA A 37 -12.28 5.05 11.68
CA ALA A 37 -12.09 6.49 11.58
C ALA A 37 -12.86 6.99 10.34
N ASP A 38 -14.05 7.54 10.55
CA ASP A 38 -14.94 8.06 9.51
C ASP A 38 -14.63 9.51 9.10
N ASN A 39 -13.58 10.09 9.68
CA ASN A 39 -13.04 11.40 9.33
C ASN A 39 -11.56 11.29 8.88
N PHE A 40 -11.28 10.25 8.08
CA PHE A 40 -9.99 10.00 7.44
C PHE A 40 -10.02 10.50 5.99
N PHE A 41 -8.96 11.16 5.55
CA PHE A 41 -8.82 11.68 4.19
C PHE A 41 -7.51 11.18 3.59
N GLN A 42 -7.52 10.82 2.30
CA GLN A 42 -6.29 10.65 1.53
C GLN A 42 -5.46 11.96 1.60
N SER A 43 -4.14 11.84 1.61
CA SER A 43 -3.27 12.97 1.96
C SER A 43 -3.21 14.04 0.86
N ALA A 44 -3.37 13.64 -0.40
CA ALA A 44 -3.44 14.54 -1.54
C ALA A 44 -4.57 14.13 -2.49
N VAL A 45 -5.13 15.11 -3.22
CA VAL A 45 -6.07 14.85 -4.32
C VAL A 45 -5.26 14.31 -5.50
N GLY A 46 -5.14 12.99 -5.56
CA GLY A 46 -4.29 12.26 -6.49
C GLY A 46 -4.48 10.75 -6.36
N ALA A 47 -3.63 9.99 -7.02
CA ALA A 47 -3.66 8.54 -7.07
C ALA A 47 -2.55 7.91 -6.19
N SER A 48 -2.28 6.61 -6.39
CA SER A 48 -1.52 5.76 -5.48
C SER A 48 -0.11 6.26 -5.15
N SER A 49 0.79 6.35 -6.13
CA SER A 49 2.21 6.62 -5.84
C SER A 49 2.45 8.00 -5.22
N GLU A 50 1.58 8.97 -5.49
CA GLU A 50 1.60 10.27 -4.83
C GLU A 50 1.21 10.18 -3.34
N ASN A 51 0.13 9.47 -3.02
CA ASN A 51 -0.33 9.29 -1.64
C ASN A 51 0.59 8.35 -0.85
N ASP A 52 1.19 7.35 -1.50
CA ASP A 52 2.16 6.46 -0.87
C ASP A 52 3.37 7.22 -0.30
N MET A 53 3.78 8.33 -0.92
CA MET A 53 4.87 9.17 -0.40
C MET A 53 4.55 9.77 0.97
N TYR A 54 3.28 9.96 1.31
CA TYR A 54 2.90 10.44 2.63
C TYR A 54 3.10 9.38 3.71
N PHE A 55 3.00 8.08 3.39
CA PHE A 55 3.39 7.02 4.33
C PHE A 55 4.89 7.04 4.62
N ALA A 56 5.73 7.36 3.62
CA ALA A 56 7.18 7.41 3.82
C ALA A 56 7.66 8.72 4.45
N THR A 57 7.10 9.87 4.05
CA THR A 57 7.68 11.20 4.35
C THR A 57 6.73 12.19 5.00
N GLY A 58 5.43 11.89 5.06
CA GLY A 58 4.42 12.83 5.55
C GLY A 58 4.26 14.09 4.69
N LYS A 59 4.67 14.07 3.41
CA LYS A 59 4.55 15.20 2.50
C LYS A 59 4.48 14.78 1.02
N PHE A 60 3.97 15.68 0.19
CA PHE A 60 4.01 15.58 -1.26
C PHE A 60 5.45 15.57 -1.80
N LEU A 61 5.71 14.74 -2.81
CA LEU A 61 6.98 14.75 -3.56
C LEU A 61 6.79 14.87 -5.07
N PHE A 62 5.79 14.18 -5.64
CA PHE A 62 5.54 14.15 -7.07
C PHE A 62 4.09 13.73 -7.35
N LEU A 63 3.61 14.08 -8.54
CA LEU A 63 2.32 13.63 -9.05
C LEU A 63 2.40 12.17 -9.46
N ASP A 64 1.34 11.42 -9.22
CA ASP A 64 1.25 10.02 -9.59
C ASP A 64 1.66 9.76 -11.06
N ASN A 65 2.35 8.64 -11.31
CA ASN A 65 2.86 8.24 -12.62
C ASN A 65 3.86 9.21 -13.30
N SER A 66 4.28 10.30 -12.64
CA SER A 66 5.24 11.25 -13.22
C SER A 66 6.70 10.80 -13.10
N VAL A 67 7.01 9.97 -12.11
CA VAL A 67 8.34 9.43 -11.86
C VAL A 67 8.26 8.00 -11.37
N VAL A 68 9.37 7.27 -11.51
CA VAL A 68 9.51 5.89 -11.08
C VAL A 68 10.74 5.77 -10.18
N SER A 69 10.73 4.78 -9.31
CA SER A 69 11.79 4.51 -8.36
C SER A 69 13.18 4.35 -9.01
N GLN A 70 14.07 5.28 -8.70
CA GLN A 70 15.53 5.35 -8.91
C GLN A 70 16.17 4.87 -10.21
N ASN A 71 15.97 3.62 -10.64
CA ASN A 71 16.57 3.05 -11.85
C ASN A 71 15.85 1.73 -12.28
N PRO A 72 15.97 1.32 -13.56
CA PRO A 72 15.24 0.16 -14.08
C PRO A 72 15.72 -1.21 -13.56
N ASN A 73 16.86 -1.27 -12.84
CA ASN A 73 17.39 -2.52 -12.31
C ASN A 73 16.81 -2.87 -10.94
N LEU A 74 15.99 -2.00 -10.35
CA LEU A 74 15.25 -2.33 -9.14
C LEU A 74 14.16 -3.37 -9.45
N ASN A 75 13.93 -4.26 -8.49
CA ASN A 75 12.85 -5.24 -8.55
C ASN A 75 11.51 -4.51 -8.79
N GLY A 76 10.74 -4.92 -9.79
CA GLY A 76 9.47 -4.28 -10.16
C GLY A 76 9.58 -2.96 -10.93
N ALA A 77 10.78 -2.42 -11.17
CA ALA A 77 10.97 -1.15 -11.89
C ALA A 77 11.25 -1.32 -13.40
N CYS A 78 11.49 -2.55 -13.86
CA CYS A 78 11.87 -2.88 -15.24
C CYS A 78 10.74 -2.69 -16.28
N CYS A 79 9.50 -2.50 -15.82
CA CYS A 79 8.34 -2.15 -16.63
C CYS A 79 8.41 -0.71 -17.18
N TYR A 80 9.25 0.13 -16.57
CA TYR A 80 9.38 1.54 -16.90
C TYR A 80 10.65 1.80 -17.70
N LYS A 81 10.58 2.78 -18.61
CA LYS A 81 11.69 3.08 -19.54
C LYS A 81 12.38 4.42 -19.25
N ALA A 82 11.76 5.31 -18.49
CA ALA A 82 12.22 6.67 -18.24
C ALA A 82 11.66 7.21 -16.91
N ASN A 83 12.03 8.46 -16.58
CA ASN A 83 11.56 9.21 -15.41
C ASN A 83 11.95 8.62 -14.05
N PHE A 84 13.04 7.87 -14.02
CA PHE A 84 13.61 7.36 -12.78
C PHE A 84 14.13 8.48 -11.89
N LYS A 85 13.77 8.46 -10.60
CA LYS A 85 14.13 9.51 -9.65
C LYS A 85 14.42 8.97 -8.26
N SER A 86 15.42 9.58 -7.61
CA SER A 86 15.76 9.36 -6.22
C SER A 86 15.41 10.58 -5.38
N TYR A 87 15.02 10.35 -4.13
CA TYR A 87 14.80 11.39 -3.13
C TYR A 87 15.71 11.17 -1.92
N TYR A 88 16.05 12.26 -1.23
CA TYR A 88 17.03 12.27 -0.14
C TYR A 88 16.50 12.88 1.16
N SER A 89 15.20 13.18 1.22
CA SER A 89 14.58 13.58 2.49
C SER A 89 14.48 12.39 3.44
N THR A 90 14.61 12.65 4.73
CA THR A 90 14.40 11.66 5.78
C THR A 90 12.99 11.08 5.71
N THR A 91 12.90 9.75 5.69
CA THR A 91 11.66 8.98 5.78
C THR A 91 11.40 8.50 7.21
N ILE A 92 10.19 8.03 7.49
CA ILE A 92 9.90 7.31 8.73
C ILE A 92 10.80 6.07 8.89
N ALA A 93 11.12 5.37 7.80
CA ALA A 93 12.03 4.23 7.81
C ALA A 93 13.47 4.61 8.19
N ASP A 94 13.95 5.78 7.78
CA ASP A 94 15.25 6.30 8.23
C ASP A 94 15.25 6.58 9.74
N LEU A 95 14.14 7.12 10.28
CA LEU A 95 13.99 7.37 11.71
C LEU A 95 13.91 6.06 12.51
N LEU A 96 13.19 5.05 12.01
CA LEU A 96 13.15 3.72 12.61
C LEU A 96 14.55 3.10 12.65
N ASN A 97 15.29 3.16 11.54
CA ASN A 97 16.68 2.69 11.46
C ASN A 97 17.58 3.44 12.46
N TYR A 98 17.44 4.76 12.57
CA TYR A 98 18.21 5.58 13.53
C TYR A 98 17.94 5.14 14.98
N CYS A 99 16.69 4.82 15.31
CA CYS A 99 16.29 4.33 16.63
C CYS A 99 16.50 2.83 16.84
N SER A 100 17.09 2.11 15.88
CA SER A 100 17.24 0.64 15.92
C SER A 100 15.90 -0.10 16.09
N ILE A 101 14.82 0.46 15.53
CA ILE A 101 13.51 -0.19 15.45
C ILE A 101 13.42 -0.90 14.10
N HIS A 102 13.34 -2.22 14.12
CA HIS A 102 13.28 -3.03 12.91
C HIS A 102 11.91 -2.95 12.23
N TRP A 103 11.93 -2.90 10.90
CA TRP A 103 10.73 -2.78 10.08
C TRP A 103 10.83 -3.60 8.79
N THR A 104 9.69 -3.92 8.18
CA THR A 104 9.64 -4.66 6.91
C THR A 104 8.47 -4.18 6.06
N PHE A 105 8.66 -4.18 4.76
CA PHE A 105 7.64 -4.05 3.73
C PHE A 105 7.46 -5.42 3.06
N TYR A 106 6.33 -6.06 3.33
CA TYR A 106 5.92 -7.31 2.73
C TYR A 106 5.09 -7.02 1.47
N ALA A 107 5.62 -7.32 0.29
CA ALA A 107 4.93 -7.11 -0.97
C ALA A 107 4.62 -8.44 -1.65
N GLU A 108 3.39 -8.61 -2.12
CA GLU A 108 3.01 -9.82 -2.86
C GLU A 108 3.72 -9.88 -4.21
N GLY A 109 4.31 -11.03 -4.53
CA GLY A 109 5.03 -11.23 -5.79
C GLY A 109 6.43 -10.61 -5.81
N TYR A 110 6.93 -10.12 -4.68
CA TYR A 110 8.26 -9.50 -4.59
C TYR A 110 9.36 -10.48 -5.02
N ASP A 111 9.32 -11.73 -4.53
CA ASP A 111 10.36 -12.72 -4.83
C ASP A 111 10.26 -13.27 -6.27
N GLN A 112 9.20 -12.95 -7.02
CA GLN A 112 9.09 -13.33 -8.42
C GLN A 112 10.05 -12.56 -9.33
N ASN A 113 10.55 -11.40 -8.87
CA ASN A 113 11.48 -10.54 -9.59
C ASN A 113 11.09 -10.34 -11.08
N PRO A 114 9.93 -9.69 -11.33
CA PRO A 114 9.38 -9.57 -12.67
C PRO A 114 10.34 -8.98 -13.69
N ASN A 115 10.23 -9.44 -14.93
CA ASN A 115 10.89 -8.83 -16.09
C ASN A 115 10.02 -7.74 -16.74
N SER A 116 10.54 -7.05 -17.75
CA SER A 116 9.88 -5.90 -18.42
C SER A 116 8.53 -6.18 -19.11
N THR A 117 8.08 -7.44 -19.15
CA THR A 117 6.75 -7.83 -19.67
C THR A 117 5.78 -8.28 -18.56
N GLN A 118 6.28 -8.39 -17.34
CA GLN A 118 5.56 -8.86 -16.16
C GLN A 118 5.25 -7.66 -15.27
N CYS A 119 4.24 -6.88 -15.66
CA CYS A 119 3.95 -5.60 -15.04
C CYS A 119 2.66 -5.62 -14.24
N TYR A 120 2.43 -4.53 -13.50
CA TYR A 120 1.13 -4.21 -12.90
C TYR A 120 -0.02 -4.51 -13.88
N PRO A 121 -1.15 -5.12 -13.43
CA PRO A 121 -1.52 -5.38 -12.04
C PRO A 121 -1.11 -6.76 -11.50
N ASN A 122 -0.53 -7.64 -12.34
CA ASN A 122 -0.33 -9.05 -11.99
C ASN A 122 1.01 -9.35 -11.33
N TYR A 123 1.90 -8.36 -11.25
CA TYR A 123 3.25 -8.50 -10.74
C TYR A 123 3.62 -7.31 -9.88
N TYR A 124 4.61 -7.50 -9.00
CA TYR A 124 5.09 -6.47 -8.08
C TYR A 124 5.53 -5.22 -8.84
N ASP A 125 4.98 -4.07 -8.42
CA ASP A 125 5.30 -2.75 -8.96
C ASP A 125 6.11 -1.96 -7.94
N ALA A 126 7.30 -1.51 -8.35
CA ALA A 126 8.14 -0.65 -7.51
C ALA A 126 7.55 0.75 -7.31
N ALA A 127 6.68 1.20 -8.22
CA ALA A 127 6.11 2.54 -8.17
C ALA A 127 5.21 2.75 -6.93
N ASP A 128 4.54 1.69 -6.49
CA ASP A 128 3.63 1.65 -5.32
C ASP A 128 4.34 1.26 -4.00
N ASN A 129 5.67 1.28 -4.00
CA ASN A 129 6.46 1.12 -2.79
C ASN A 129 7.27 2.40 -2.52
N PRO A 130 6.84 3.23 -1.56
CA PRO A 130 7.41 4.55 -1.39
C PRO A 130 8.86 4.51 -0.91
N PHE A 131 9.25 3.47 -0.18
CA PHE A 131 10.60 3.34 0.36
C PHE A 131 11.66 3.04 -0.71
N THR A 132 11.25 2.51 -1.87
CA THR A 132 12.19 2.22 -2.96
C THR A 132 12.75 3.50 -3.59
N TYR A 133 12.13 4.66 -3.40
CA TYR A 133 12.60 5.94 -3.95
C TYR A 133 13.78 6.56 -3.19
N PHE A 134 14.19 5.96 -2.06
CA PHE A 134 15.18 6.52 -1.14
C PHE A 134 16.47 5.69 -1.12
N PRO A 135 17.59 6.21 -1.64
CA PRO A 135 18.88 5.50 -1.64
C PRO A 135 19.34 5.06 -0.25
N SER A 136 18.99 5.81 0.81
CA SER A 136 19.31 5.46 2.20
C SER A 136 18.72 4.11 2.66
N LEU A 137 17.65 3.65 2.01
CA LEU A 137 16.92 2.44 2.36
C LEU A 137 17.29 1.25 1.48
N ILE A 138 17.76 1.48 0.25
CA ILE A 138 17.97 0.39 -0.73
C ILE A 138 19.41 0.21 -1.21
N ASN A 139 20.32 1.17 -1.03
CA ASN A 139 21.70 1.03 -1.50
C ASN A 139 22.55 0.09 -0.63
N SER A 140 22.09 -0.24 0.57
CA SER A 140 22.69 -1.27 1.41
C SER A 140 22.02 -2.61 1.09
N SER A 141 22.79 -3.57 0.54
CA SER A 141 22.28 -4.90 0.23
C SER A 141 21.72 -5.64 1.47
N GLU A 142 22.33 -5.41 2.64
CA GLU A 142 21.85 -5.94 3.90
C GLU A 142 20.47 -5.36 4.26
N ARG A 143 20.34 -4.04 4.32
CA ARG A 143 19.04 -3.40 4.65
C ARG A 143 17.97 -3.70 3.62
N TYR A 144 18.35 -3.76 2.34
CA TYR A 144 17.44 -4.07 1.26
C TYR A 144 16.86 -5.48 1.40
N SER A 145 17.70 -6.49 1.66
CA SER A 145 17.24 -7.87 1.84
C SER A 145 16.48 -8.11 3.16
N GLN A 146 16.76 -7.33 4.20
CA GLN A 146 16.06 -7.42 5.49
C GLN A 146 14.68 -6.77 5.44
N ASN A 147 14.56 -5.59 4.80
CA ASN A 147 13.37 -4.75 4.92
C ASN A 147 12.38 -4.94 3.77
N PHE A 148 12.77 -5.50 2.62
CA PHE A 148 11.86 -5.72 1.49
C PHE A 148 11.76 -7.21 1.22
N ARG A 149 10.59 -7.78 1.50
CA ARG A 149 10.37 -9.22 1.54
C ARG A 149 9.05 -9.59 0.87
N ASP A 150 8.95 -10.82 0.42
CA ASP A 150 7.71 -11.29 -0.19
C ASP A 150 6.62 -11.48 0.87
N TYR A 151 5.38 -11.20 0.47
CA TYR A 151 4.18 -11.40 1.29
C TYR A 151 4.11 -12.77 1.95
N THR A 152 4.56 -13.84 1.27
CA THR A 152 4.58 -15.19 1.84
C THR A 152 5.47 -15.31 3.09
N ASN A 153 6.49 -14.45 3.22
CA ASN A 153 7.35 -14.43 4.40
C ASN A 153 6.62 -13.95 5.66
N LEU A 154 5.63 -13.07 5.53
CA LEU A 154 4.84 -12.53 6.65
C LEU A 154 4.33 -13.65 7.55
N TYR A 155 3.72 -14.67 6.95
CA TYR A 155 3.16 -15.81 7.68
C TYR A 155 4.22 -16.65 8.39
N SER A 156 5.38 -16.81 7.76
CA SER A 156 6.50 -17.52 8.38
C SER A 156 7.05 -16.76 9.57
N ASP A 157 7.13 -15.43 9.49
CA ASP A 157 7.60 -14.58 10.56
C ASP A 157 6.60 -14.52 11.73
N ILE A 158 5.30 -14.46 11.43
CA ILE A 158 4.24 -14.53 12.46
C ILE A 158 4.32 -15.86 13.22
N ARG A 159 4.41 -17.00 12.51
CA ARG A 159 4.49 -18.33 13.14
C ARG A 159 5.78 -18.51 13.95
N ALA A 160 6.89 -17.97 13.47
CA ALA A 160 8.19 -18.10 14.12
C ALA A 160 8.42 -17.10 15.26
N GLY A 161 7.48 -16.18 15.53
CA GLY A 161 7.69 -15.11 16.51
C GLY A 161 8.76 -14.11 16.06
N LYS A 162 8.85 -13.85 14.75
CA LYS A 162 9.84 -12.98 14.10
C LYS A 162 9.26 -11.78 13.34
N LEU A 163 7.95 -11.53 13.43
CA LEU A 163 7.34 -10.31 12.88
C LEU A 163 8.03 -9.08 13.47
N LEU A 164 8.49 -8.18 12.61
CA LEU A 164 9.20 -6.98 13.04
C LEU A 164 8.24 -5.93 13.59
N ALA A 165 8.77 -5.00 14.38
CA ALA A 165 7.99 -4.04 15.16
C ALA A 165 7.06 -3.17 14.30
N VAL A 166 7.49 -2.84 13.08
CA VAL A 166 6.68 -2.12 12.08
C VAL A 166 6.65 -2.96 10.80
N SER A 167 5.46 -3.37 10.37
CA SER A 167 5.29 -4.19 9.17
C SER A 167 4.27 -3.55 8.24
N TYR A 168 4.68 -3.23 7.02
CA TYR A 168 3.81 -2.80 5.93
C TYR A 168 3.47 -4.02 5.08
N VAL A 169 2.23 -4.08 4.57
CA VAL A 169 1.77 -5.17 3.71
C VAL A 169 1.07 -4.58 2.50
N LYS A 170 1.46 -5.01 1.29
CA LYS A 170 0.85 -4.58 0.03
C LYS A 170 0.61 -5.80 -0.87
N GLY A 171 -0.63 -5.97 -1.30
CA GLY A 171 -1.01 -6.96 -2.30
C GLY A 171 -0.67 -6.52 -3.72
N LEU A 172 -0.73 -7.45 -4.66
CA LEU A 172 -0.67 -7.15 -6.09
C LEU A 172 -1.84 -6.24 -6.51
N GLY A 173 -1.70 -5.57 -7.66
CA GLY A 173 -2.78 -4.77 -8.24
C GLY A 173 -4.10 -5.54 -8.34
N ILE A 174 -4.05 -6.83 -8.68
CA ILE A 174 -5.23 -7.71 -8.74
C ILE A 174 -5.89 -8.01 -7.39
N HIS A 175 -5.20 -7.79 -6.27
CA HIS A 175 -5.68 -7.99 -4.89
C HIS A 175 -5.74 -6.68 -4.08
N SER A 176 -5.71 -5.53 -4.75
CA SER A 176 -5.58 -4.21 -4.10
C SER A 176 -6.87 -3.41 -4.00
N GLU A 177 -8.00 -3.95 -4.51
CA GLU A 177 -9.27 -3.22 -4.70
C GLU A 177 -9.21 -2.08 -5.72
N HIS A 178 -8.07 -1.86 -6.37
CA HIS A 178 -7.91 -0.82 -7.37
C HIS A 178 -8.97 -0.96 -8.48
N PRO A 179 -9.69 0.12 -8.83
CA PRO A 179 -10.68 0.10 -9.91
C PRO A 179 -10.11 -0.46 -11.21
N ASN A 180 -10.91 -1.23 -11.94
CA ASN A 180 -10.59 -1.92 -13.19
C ASN A 180 -9.63 -3.12 -13.09
N TYR A 181 -8.82 -3.22 -12.03
CA TYR A 181 -7.81 -4.27 -11.90
C TYR A 181 -8.11 -5.28 -10.80
N SER A 182 -8.92 -4.90 -9.81
CA SER A 182 -9.28 -5.74 -8.67
C SER A 182 -10.78 -5.67 -8.35
N THR A 183 -11.16 -6.31 -7.25
CA THR A 183 -12.50 -6.33 -6.68
C THR A 183 -12.42 -6.12 -5.17
N LEU A 184 -13.48 -5.59 -4.56
CA LEU A 184 -13.58 -5.48 -3.09
C LEU A 184 -13.28 -6.81 -2.41
N THR A 185 -13.85 -7.92 -2.90
CA THR A 185 -13.62 -9.24 -2.32
C THR A 185 -12.16 -9.68 -2.37
N ALA A 186 -11.42 -9.32 -3.42
CA ALA A 186 -10.01 -9.69 -3.55
C ALA A 186 -9.14 -8.98 -2.48
N GLY A 187 -9.37 -7.69 -2.24
CA GLY A 187 -8.68 -6.96 -1.18
C GLY A 187 -9.16 -7.30 0.24
N GLU A 188 -10.44 -7.63 0.41
CA GLU A 188 -10.95 -8.17 1.67
C GLU A 188 -10.24 -9.49 2.04
N ILE A 189 -10.01 -10.39 1.08
CA ILE A 189 -9.34 -11.67 1.32
C ILE A 189 -7.92 -11.46 1.84
N ILE A 190 -7.11 -10.65 1.16
CA ILE A 190 -5.71 -10.43 1.58
C ILE A 190 -5.65 -9.77 2.97
N SER A 191 -6.53 -8.80 3.24
CA SER A 191 -6.63 -8.15 4.55
C SER A 191 -7.07 -9.13 5.63
N GLN A 192 -8.07 -9.97 5.34
CA GLN A 192 -8.59 -10.98 6.24
C GLN A 192 -7.54 -12.04 6.58
N ASP A 193 -6.72 -12.46 5.63
CA ASP A 193 -5.67 -13.45 5.85
C ASP A 193 -4.59 -12.93 6.81
N VAL A 194 -4.18 -11.66 6.65
CA VAL A 194 -3.24 -11.00 7.56
C VAL A 194 -3.83 -10.88 8.97
N ILE A 195 -5.07 -10.37 9.08
CA ILE A 195 -5.77 -10.24 10.36
C ILE A 195 -5.92 -11.59 11.06
N ASN A 196 -6.27 -12.65 10.31
CA ASN A 196 -6.39 -14.00 10.85
C ASN A 196 -5.06 -14.56 11.33
N ALA A 197 -3.97 -14.34 10.59
CA ALA A 197 -2.64 -14.79 10.99
C ALA A 197 -2.19 -14.14 12.31
N ILE A 198 -2.41 -12.83 12.47
CA ILE A 198 -2.08 -12.10 13.70
C ILE A 198 -2.96 -12.55 14.86
N THR A 199 -4.28 -12.61 14.67
CA THR A 199 -5.23 -12.95 15.75
C THR A 199 -5.12 -14.40 16.20
N ALA A 200 -4.73 -15.33 15.32
CA ALA A 200 -4.44 -16.72 15.66
C ALA A 200 -3.10 -16.90 16.38
N SER A 201 -2.18 -15.93 16.31
CA SER A 201 -0.87 -16.03 16.94
C SER A 201 -0.93 -15.75 18.44
N ASN A 202 -0.51 -16.73 19.26
CA ASN A 202 -0.38 -16.53 20.70
C ASN A 202 0.63 -15.43 21.07
N THR A 203 1.60 -15.16 20.20
CA THR A 203 2.60 -14.12 20.37
C THR A 203 2.06 -12.74 20.05
N TYR A 204 1.29 -12.61 18.95
CA TYR A 204 0.93 -11.31 18.38
C TYR A 204 -0.49 -10.82 18.69
N ARG A 205 -1.43 -11.73 18.97
CA ARG A 205 -2.85 -11.38 19.13
C ARG A 205 -3.17 -10.35 20.23
N LYS A 206 -2.27 -10.16 21.20
CA LYS A 206 -2.47 -9.24 22.35
C LYS A 206 -1.59 -7.98 22.31
N ASN A 207 -0.65 -7.88 21.36
CA ASN A 207 0.36 -6.81 21.33
C ASN A 207 0.58 -6.24 19.92
N THR A 208 -0.30 -6.52 18.98
CA THR A 208 -0.29 -5.93 17.64
C THR A 208 -1.50 -5.01 17.45
N VAL A 209 -1.24 -3.84 16.87
CA VAL A 209 -2.27 -2.95 16.31
C VAL A 209 -2.19 -3.07 14.80
N ILE A 210 -3.32 -3.26 14.14
CA ILE A 210 -3.42 -3.32 12.68
C ILE A 210 -4.11 -2.04 12.20
N PHE A 211 -3.49 -1.36 11.26
CA PHE A 211 -4.10 -0.28 10.50
C PHE A 211 -4.41 -0.79 9.10
N LEU A 212 -5.68 -0.76 8.72
CA LEU A 212 -6.14 -1.06 7.37
C LEU A 212 -6.55 0.26 6.73
N LEU A 213 -5.78 0.71 5.74
CA LEU A 213 -5.91 2.02 5.14
C LEU A 213 -5.85 1.89 3.62
N PRO A 214 -6.80 2.48 2.88
CA PRO A 214 -6.61 2.71 1.45
C PRO A 214 -5.57 3.82 1.25
N ASP A 215 -4.82 3.76 0.16
CA ASP A 215 -3.93 4.82 -0.30
C ASP A 215 -4.71 5.98 -0.93
N GLU A 216 -5.80 5.68 -1.63
CA GLU A 216 -6.65 6.66 -2.31
C GLU A 216 -8.12 6.21 -2.41
N SER A 217 -8.98 7.05 -2.99
CA SER A 217 -10.46 6.91 -2.97
C SER A 217 -11.06 6.17 -4.18
N GLY A 218 -10.24 5.73 -5.14
CA GLY A 218 -10.64 5.19 -6.44
C GLY A 218 -11.30 6.21 -7.37
N GLY A 219 -11.31 7.49 -6.98
CA GLY A 219 -12.13 8.53 -7.61
C GLY A 219 -13.63 8.32 -7.40
N PHE A 220 -14.05 7.51 -6.43
CA PHE A 220 -15.45 7.33 -6.08
C PHE A 220 -15.99 8.52 -5.29
N TYR A 221 -17.31 8.68 -5.34
CA TYR A 221 -18.03 9.73 -4.64
C TYR A 221 -17.92 9.55 -3.12
N ASP A 222 -17.52 10.61 -2.45
CA ASP A 222 -17.80 10.85 -1.04
C ASP A 222 -18.57 12.18 -0.90
N HIS A 223 -19.42 12.28 0.12
CA HIS A 223 -20.25 13.46 0.34
C HIS A 223 -19.52 14.56 1.13
N VAL A 224 -18.51 14.20 1.91
CA VAL A 224 -17.73 15.10 2.75
C VAL A 224 -16.72 15.82 1.88
N SER A 225 -16.74 17.15 1.93
CA SER A 225 -15.66 17.93 1.32
C SER A 225 -14.44 17.85 2.24
N PRO A 226 -13.24 17.50 1.72
CA PRO A 226 -12.02 17.49 2.53
C PRO A 226 -11.79 18.85 3.21
N PRO A 227 -11.25 18.86 4.44
CA PRO A 227 -10.89 20.10 5.12
C PRO A 227 -9.83 20.89 4.32
N PRO A 228 -9.82 22.23 4.46
CA PRO A 228 -8.87 23.10 3.77
C PRO A 228 -7.42 22.92 4.25
#